data_AF-A0A7J7NWH9-F1
#
_entry.id   AF-A0A7J7NWH9-F1
#
_cell.length_a   1.000
_cell.length_b   1.000
_cell.length_c   1.000
_cell.angle_alpha   90.00
_cell.angle_beta   90.00
_cell.angle_gamma   90.00
#
_symmetry.space_group_name_H-M   'P 1'
#
loop_
_entity.id
_entity.type
_entity.pdbx_description
1 polymer ?
#
loop_
_entity_poly.entity_id
_entity_poly.type
_entity_poly.pdbx_seq_one_letter_code
_entity_poly.pdbx_strand_id
1 'polypeptide(L)'
;MSSVLSACAHLGSLEMGRKIHNYLMRNRFNINAYIVSALVDMYAKCGSVTRSLVVFFKLEEMNSFCWNSIIEELAVHGYGEQALDMFKKMEKEKIKPNGVTFISVLGTCIHAGLVEVARKWFLRMTHDYNIFPAIEHYGCMVDILSRSGQLEEAL
;
A
#
# COMPACT_ATOMS: atom_id res chain seq x y z
N MET A 1 -0.06 20.11 -9.86
CA MET A 1 0.39 18.82 -10.44
C MET A 1 -0.11 17.62 -9.66
N SER A 2 0.11 17.54 -8.34
CA SER A 2 -0.38 16.42 -7.51
C SER A 2 -1.90 16.24 -7.55
N SER A 3 -2.67 17.35 -7.53
CA SER A 3 -4.13 17.31 -7.68
C SER A 3 -4.60 16.65 -8.98
N VAL A 4 -3.90 16.89 -10.09
CA VAL A 4 -4.23 16.29 -11.40
C VAL A 4 -3.85 14.81 -11.43
N LEU A 5 -2.72 14.44 -10.83
CA LEU A 5 -2.32 13.03 -10.68
C LEU A 5 -3.31 12.26 -9.80
N SER A 6 -3.74 12.86 -8.69
CA SER A 6 -4.79 12.30 -7.83
C SER A 6 -6.11 12.14 -8.59
N ALA A 7 -6.54 13.14 -9.39
CA ALA A 7 -7.72 12.98 -10.24
C ALA A 7 -7.57 11.83 -11.25
N CYS A 8 -6.39 11.68 -11.87
CA CYS A 8 -6.12 10.55 -12.76
C CYS A 8 -6.21 9.21 -12.03
N ALA A 9 -5.70 9.14 -10.79
CA ALA A 9 -5.76 7.95 -9.94
C ALA A 9 -7.22 7.54 -9.65
N HIS A 10 -8.05 8.49 -9.22
CA HIS A 10 -9.47 8.24 -8.91
C HIS A 10 -10.30 7.92 -10.15
N LEU A 11 -9.93 8.46 -11.31
CA LEU A 11 -10.61 8.21 -12.59
C LEU A 11 -10.05 6.99 -13.34
N GLY A 12 -9.01 6.32 -12.82
CA GLY A 12 -8.33 5.23 -13.53
C GLY A 12 -7.70 5.66 -14.87
N SER A 13 -7.39 6.94 -15.04
CA SER A 13 -6.95 7.52 -16.33
C SER A 13 -5.44 7.37 -16.55
N LEU A 14 -5.01 6.14 -16.84
CA LEU A 14 -3.59 5.80 -17.02
C LEU A 14 -2.92 6.63 -18.12
N GLU A 15 -3.61 6.86 -19.24
CA GLU A 15 -3.05 7.59 -20.38
C GLU A 15 -2.74 9.05 -20.03
N MET A 16 -3.66 9.71 -19.32
CA MET A 16 -3.48 11.10 -18.87
C MET A 16 -2.35 11.18 -17.82
N GLY A 17 -2.33 10.25 -16.86
CA GLY A 17 -1.24 10.15 -15.90
C GLY A 17 0.14 9.96 -16.54
N ARG A 18 0.24 9.16 -17.61
CA ARG A 18 1.47 9.01 -18.40
C ARG A 18 1.89 10.29 -19.12
N LYS A 19 0.92 11.03 -19.70
CA LYS A 19 1.18 12.33 -20.33
C LYS A 19 1.75 13.32 -19.32
N ILE A 20 1.18 13.38 -18.11
CA ILE A 20 1.65 14.24 -17.03
C ILE A 20 3.05 13.82 -16.54
N HIS A 21 3.29 12.53 -16.32
CA HIS A 21 4.61 12.02 -15.94
C HIS A 21 5.68 12.41 -16.98
N ASN A 22 5.41 12.19 -18.27
CA ASN A 22 6.33 12.58 -19.33
C ASN A 22 6.57 14.09 -19.38
N TYR A 23 5.52 14.90 -19.17
CA TYR A 23 5.63 16.35 -19.10
C TYR A 23 6.53 16.80 -17.94
N LEU A 24 6.38 16.19 -16.76
CA LEU A 24 7.22 16.46 -15.59
C LEU A 24 8.71 16.16 -15.89
N MET A 25 9.00 15.02 -16.50
CA MET A 25 10.36 14.60 -16.85
C MET A 25 11.00 15.51 -17.92
N ARG A 26 10.24 15.86 -18.97
CA ARG A 26 10.75 16.67 -20.10
C ARG A 26 11.07 18.10 -19.70
N ASN A 27 10.26 18.70 -18.84
CA ASN A 27 10.42 20.09 -18.43
C ASN A 27 11.34 20.26 -17.21
N ARG A 28 12.07 19.20 -16.81
CA ARG A 28 13.02 19.21 -15.68
C ARG A 28 12.42 19.80 -14.41
N PHE A 29 11.15 19.47 -14.13
CA PHE A 29 10.54 19.85 -12.86
C PHE A 29 11.34 19.28 -11.71
N ASN A 30 11.38 19.99 -10.58
CA ASN A 30 11.94 19.46 -9.35
C ASN A 30 11.00 18.36 -8.83
N ILE A 31 11.32 17.11 -9.16
CA ILE A 31 10.57 15.93 -8.73
C ILE A 31 11.00 15.61 -7.29
N ASN A 32 10.19 16.06 -6.34
CA ASN A 32 10.34 15.77 -4.93
C ASN A 32 9.52 14.53 -4.52
N ALA A 33 9.72 14.08 -3.28
CA ALA A 33 9.01 12.92 -2.72
C ALA A 33 7.49 13.03 -2.87
N TYR A 34 6.90 14.24 -2.74
CA TYR A 34 5.46 14.46 -2.87
C TYR A 34 4.93 14.19 -4.29
N ILE A 35 5.63 14.68 -5.33
CA ILE A 35 5.25 14.41 -6.73
C ILE A 35 5.41 12.92 -7.03
N VAL A 36 6.45 12.29 -6.50
CA VAL A 36 6.66 10.85 -6.67
C VAL A 36 5.57 10.04 -5.97
N SER A 37 5.17 10.41 -4.75
CA SER A 37 4.01 9.82 -4.06
C SER A 37 2.76 9.86 -4.94
N ALA A 38 2.48 11.01 -5.55
CA ALA A 38 1.31 11.17 -6.43
C ALA A 38 1.43 10.36 -7.73
N LEU A 39 2.63 10.20 -8.29
CA LEU A 39 2.86 9.36 -9.46
C LEU A 39 2.71 7.87 -9.13
N VAL A 40 3.24 7.43 -7.98
CA VAL A 40 3.11 6.06 -7.48
C VAL A 40 1.64 5.72 -7.28
N ASP A 41 0.91 6.54 -6.52
CA ASP A 41 -0.54 6.36 -6.26
C ASP A 41 -1.35 6.32 -7.56
N MET A 42 -1.03 7.21 -8.51
CA MET A 42 -1.69 7.23 -9.82
C MET A 42 -1.42 5.96 -10.63
N TYR A 43 -0.16 5.53 -10.77
CA TYR A 43 0.16 4.32 -11.53
C TYR A 43 -0.41 3.07 -10.86
N ALA A 44 -0.38 3.01 -9.54
CA ALA A 44 -1.00 1.98 -8.72
C ALA A 44 -2.50 1.89 -9.03
N LYS A 45 -3.29 2.89 -8.66
CA LYS A 45 -4.76 2.86 -8.84
C LYS A 45 -5.24 2.71 -10.29
N CYS A 46 -4.37 3.00 -11.27
CA CYS A 46 -4.65 2.74 -12.69
C CYS A 46 -4.27 1.31 -13.14
N GLY A 47 -3.96 0.39 -12.24
CA GLY A 47 -3.60 -1.01 -12.51
C GLY A 47 -2.20 -1.21 -13.11
N SER A 48 -1.33 -0.20 -13.06
CA SER A 48 0.03 -0.25 -13.63
C SER A 48 1.09 -0.43 -12.54
N VAL A 49 0.96 -1.51 -11.77
CA VAL A 49 1.85 -1.89 -10.67
C VAL A 49 3.34 -1.86 -11.05
N THR A 50 3.69 -2.38 -12.22
CA THR A 50 5.10 -2.36 -12.69
C THR A 50 5.64 -0.94 -12.79
N ARG A 51 4.84 0.01 -13.31
CA ARG A 51 5.26 1.41 -13.44
C ARG A 51 5.28 2.12 -12.08
N SER A 52 4.36 1.79 -11.18
CA SER A 52 4.38 2.35 -9.82
C SER A 52 5.66 1.93 -9.10
N LEU A 53 6.07 0.66 -9.20
CA LEU A 53 7.35 0.17 -8.66
C LEU A 53 8.57 0.84 -9.31
N VAL A 54 8.60 1.00 -10.65
CA VAL A 54 9.69 1.72 -11.33
C VAL A 54 9.81 3.16 -10.84
N VAL A 55 8.70 3.84 -10.61
CA VAL A 55 8.71 5.20 -10.07
C VAL A 55 9.11 5.20 -8.59
N PHE A 56 8.66 4.20 -7.83
CA PHE A 56 8.99 4.04 -6.42
C PHE A 56 10.49 3.84 -6.18
N PHE A 57 11.18 3.04 -6.98
CA PHE A 57 12.62 2.80 -6.80
C PHE A 57 13.54 3.92 -7.32
N LYS A 58 12.99 5.04 -7.82
CA LYS A 58 13.78 6.16 -8.33
C LYS A 58 14.25 7.17 -7.28
N LEU A 59 13.66 7.18 -6.07
CA LEU A 59 14.16 8.02 -4.98
C LEU A 59 14.81 7.17 -3.89
N GLU A 60 15.90 7.70 -3.35
CA GLU A 60 16.60 7.11 -2.21
C GLU A 60 15.79 7.25 -0.91
N GLU A 61 14.97 8.31 -0.78
CA GLU A 61 14.15 8.56 0.41
C GLU A 61 12.66 8.63 0.05
N MET A 62 11.90 7.63 0.50
CA MET A 62 10.44 7.58 0.38
C MET A 62 9.77 7.74 1.74
N ASN A 63 8.68 8.51 1.76
CA ASN A 63 7.84 8.67 2.95
C ASN A 63 6.91 7.46 3.15
N SER A 64 6.35 7.34 4.36
CA SER A 64 5.42 6.26 4.71
C SER A 64 4.20 6.17 3.80
N PHE A 65 3.74 7.29 3.23
CA PHE A 65 2.63 7.30 2.28
C PHE A 65 2.95 6.50 1.01
N CYS A 66 4.14 6.70 0.41
CA CYS A 66 4.58 5.92 -0.76
C CYS A 66 4.64 4.42 -0.48
N TRP A 67 5.21 4.04 0.67
CA TRP A 67 5.29 2.65 1.10
C TRP A 67 3.91 2.02 1.22
N ASN A 68 2.98 2.73 1.87
CA ASN A 68 1.61 2.28 2.01
C ASN A 68 0.92 2.10 0.66
N SER A 69 1.03 3.07 -0.25
CA SER A 69 0.44 2.97 -1.58
C SER A 69 0.94 1.73 -2.35
N ILE A 70 2.24 1.40 -2.29
CA ILE A 70 2.77 0.21 -2.96
C ILE A 70 2.30 -1.09 -2.28
N ILE A 71 2.33 -1.15 -0.95
CA ILE A 71 1.92 -2.36 -0.21
C ILE A 71 0.43 -2.63 -0.42
N GLU A 72 -0.41 -1.60 -0.33
CA GLU A 72 -1.85 -1.66 -0.61
C GLU A 72 -2.11 -2.14 -2.04
N GLU A 73 -1.46 -1.51 -3.01
CA GLU A 73 -1.65 -1.82 -4.43
C GLU A 73 -1.27 -3.26 -4.77
N LEU A 74 -0.12 -3.72 -4.26
CA LEU A 74 0.32 -5.10 -4.42
C LEU A 74 -0.67 -6.08 -3.77
N ALA A 75 -1.21 -5.73 -2.60
CA ALA A 75 -2.22 -6.55 -1.92
C ALA A 75 -3.50 -6.67 -2.75
N VAL A 76 -4.04 -5.56 -3.24
CA VAL A 76 -5.30 -5.52 -4.03
C VAL A 76 -5.15 -6.26 -5.36
N HIS A 77 -3.96 -6.25 -5.98
CA HIS A 77 -3.71 -6.93 -7.25
C HIS A 77 -3.25 -8.39 -7.10
N GLY A 78 -3.34 -8.97 -5.90
CA GLY A 78 -3.03 -10.38 -5.65
C GLY A 78 -1.54 -10.69 -5.52
N TYR A 79 -0.68 -9.68 -5.48
CA TYR A 79 0.77 -9.82 -5.25
C TYR A 79 1.09 -9.81 -3.74
N GLY A 80 0.37 -10.62 -2.95
CA GLY A 80 0.47 -10.63 -1.49
C GLY A 80 1.87 -10.88 -0.95
N GLU A 81 2.63 -11.80 -1.55
CA GLU A 81 4.03 -12.06 -1.17
C GLU A 81 4.92 -10.82 -1.38
N GLN A 82 4.76 -10.14 -2.52
CA GLN A 82 5.51 -8.92 -2.82
C GLN A 82 5.13 -7.78 -1.88
N ALA A 83 3.85 -7.66 -1.51
CA ALA A 83 3.38 -6.69 -0.52
C ALA A 83 4.06 -6.92 0.85
N LEU A 84 4.17 -8.18 1.28
CA LEU A 84 4.86 -8.54 2.52
C LEU A 84 6.37 -8.28 2.44
N ASP A 85 6.99 -8.49 1.28
CA ASP A 85 8.41 -8.18 1.09
C ASP A 85 8.67 -6.66 1.08
N MET A 86 7.76 -5.88 0.51
CA MET A 86 7.80 -4.42 0.60
C MET A 86 7.62 -3.94 2.05
N PHE A 87 6.74 -4.56 2.83
CA PHE A 87 6.61 -4.27 4.26
C PHE A 87 7.91 -4.57 5.02
N LYS A 88 8.53 -5.74 4.82
CA LYS A 88 9.83 -6.07 5.43
C LYS A 88 10.92 -5.09 5.02
N LYS A 89 10.88 -4.60 3.77
CA LYS A 89 11.83 -3.59 3.29
C LYS A 89 11.58 -2.25 4.00
N MET A 90 10.33 -1.83 4.17
CA MET A 90 9.96 -0.65 4.97
C MET A 90 10.53 -0.72 6.40
N GLU A 91 10.42 -1.89 7.06
CA GLU A 91 11.01 -2.14 8.38
C GLU A 91 12.55 -1.97 8.36
N LYS A 92 13.23 -2.55 7.34
CA LYS A 92 14.70 -2.47 7.20
C LYS A 92 15.19 -1.04 6.96
N GLU A 93 14.45 -0.26 6.19
CA GLU A 93 14.73 1.16 5.93
C GLU A 93 14.35 2.06 7.14
N LYS A 94 13.93 1.46 8.27
CA LYS A 94 13.52 2.16 9.50
C LYS A 94 12.38 3.15 9.29
N ILE A 95 11.57 2.95 8.25
CA ILE A 95 10.36 3.75 8.02
C ILE A 95 9.25 3.17 8.88
N LYS A 96 8.69 3.98 9.78
CA LYS A 96 7.70 3.51 10.76
C LYS A 96 6.38 3.14 10.07
N PRO A 97 5.90 1.89 10.17
CA PRO A 97 4.55 1.51 9.78
C PRO A 97 3.49 2.32 10.54
N ASN A 98 2.32 2.49 9.93
CA ASN A 98 1.15 3.10 10.57
C ASN A 98 -0.09 2.22 10.37
N GLY A 99 -1.25 2.64 10.90
CA GLY A 99 -2.48 1.85 10.78
C GLY A 99 -2.83 1.49 9.33
N VAL A 100 -2.65 2.43 8.40
CA VAL A 100 -2.88 2.16 6.96
C VAL A 100 -1.97 1.05 6.44
N THR A 101 -0.70 1.02 6.85
CA THR A 101 0.22 -0.07 6.50
C THR A 101 -0.32 -1.43 6.97
N PHE A 102 -0.84 -1.50 8.19
CA PHE A 102 -1.36 -2.74 8.77
C PHE A 102 -2.67 -3.19 8.15
N ILE A 103 -3.55 -2.26 7.73
CA ILE A 103 -4.74 -2.59 6.94
C ILE A 103 -4.31 -3.30 5.65
N SER A 104 -3.33 -2.77 4.93
CA SER A 104 -2.83 -3.39 3.69
C SER A 104 -2.23 -4.78 3.94
N VAL A 105 -1.41 -4.93 4.98
CA VAL A 105 -0.79 -6.23 5.35
C VAL A 105 -1.85 -7.26 5.74
N LEU A 106 -2.86 -6.87 6.54
CA LEU A 106 -3.98 -7.76 6.89
C LEU A 106 -4.80 -8.12 5.65
N GLY A 107 -5.00 -7.16 4.74
CA GLY A 107 -5.66 -7.37 3.45
C GLY A 107 -5.00 -8.46 2.59
N THR A 108 -3.66 -8.53 2.58
CA THR A 108 -2.96 -9.63 1.88
C THR A 108 -3.32 -11.00 2.43
N CYS A 109 -3.60 -11.09 3.74
CA CYS A 109 -3.93 -12.35 4.41
C CYS A 109 -5.38 -12.78 4.13
N ILE A 110 -6.30 -11.84 3.88
CA ILE A 110 -7.70 -12.12 3.49
C ILE A 110 -7.74 -12.97 2.21
N HIS A 111 -7.05 -12.53 1.17
CA HIS A 111 -7.08 -13.21 -0.12
C HIS A 111 -6.36 -14.57 -0.10
N ALA A 112 -5.34 -14.71 0.75
CA ALA A 112 -4.54 -15.93 0.86
C ALA A 112 -5.06 -16.92 1.90
N GLY A 113 -6.09 -16.57 2.69
CA GLY A 113 -6.61 -17.42 3.78
C GLY A 113 -5.62 -17.66 4.92
N LEU A 114 -4.64 -16.76 5.10
CA LEU A 114 -3.52 -16.93 6.03
C LEU A 114 -3.87 -16.40 7.43
N VAL A 115 -4.77 -17.09 8.13
CA VAL A 115 -5.31 -16.64 9.43
C VAL A 115 -4.22 -16.42 10.47
N GLU A 116 -3.28 -17.36 10.60
CA GLU A 116 -2.22 -17.29 11.62
C GLU A 116 -1.23 -16.15 11.34
N VAL A 117 -0.98 -15.85 10.07
CA VAL A 117 -0.15 -14.73 9.66
C VAL A 117 -0.84 -13.41 9.99
N ALA A 118 -2.15 -13.33 9.74
CA ALA A 118 -2.95 -12.15 10.09
C ALA A 118 -2.97 -11.88 11.61
N ARG A 119 -3.23 -12.91 12.42
CA ARG A 119 -3.17 -12.81 13.89
C ARG A 119 -1.82 -12.29 14.36
N LYS A 120 -0.73 -12.85 13.83
CA LYS A 120 0.63 -12.40 14.16
C LYS A 120 0.82 -10.91 13.86
N TRP A 121 0.40 -10.45 12.68
CA TRP A 121 0.55 -9.04 12.31
C TRP A 121 -0.34 -8.11 13.15
N PHE A 122 -1.57 -8.52 13.43
CA PHE A 122 -2.49 -7.78 14.29
C PHE A 122 -1.94 -7.59 15.70
N LEU A 123 -1.33 -8.63 16.28
CA LEU A 123 -0.68 -8.54 17.60
C LEU A 123 0.58 -7.67 17.57
N ARG A 124 1.44 -7.84 16.56
CA ARG A 124 2.66 -7.02 16.40
C ARG A 124 2.32 -5.54 16.26
N MET A 125 1.23 -5.19 15.57
CA MET A 125 0.77 -3.80 15.44
C MET A 125 0.64 -3.11 16.81
N THR A 126 0.03 -3.78 17.77
CA THR A 126 -0.17 -3.22 19.12
C THR A 126 1.12 -3.29 19.94
N HIS A 127 1.77 -4.46 19.97
CA HIS A 127 2.89 -4.72 20.88
C HIS A 127 4.22 -4.11 20.43
N ASP A 128 4.56 -4.26 19.15
CA ASP A 128 5.86 -3.83 18.61
C ASP A 128 5.80 -2.38 18.11
N TYR A 129 4.64 -1.95 17.61
CA TYR A 129 4.49 -0.64 16.95
C TYR A 129 3.68 0.38 17.75
N ASN A 130 3.05 -0.01 18.87
CA ASN A 130 2.17 0.83 19.67
C ASN A 130 1.04 1.49 18.85
N ILE A 131 0.51 0.76 17.87
CA ILE A 131 -0.61 1.21 17.04
C ILE A 131 -1.87 0.53 17.57
N PHE A 132 -2.81 1.34 18.08
CA PHE A 132 -4.09 0.82 18.54
C PHE A 132 -4.97 0.42 17.35
N PRO A 133 -5.53 -0.80 17.34
CA PRO A 133 -6.42 -1.22 16.27
C PRO A 133 -7.66 -0.31 16.16
N ALA A 134 -7.92 0.18 14.95
CA ALA A 134 -9.14 0.88 14.57
C ALA A 134 -10.16 -0.08 13.93
N ILE A 135 -11.39 0.40 13.70
CA ILE A 135 -12.51 -0.39 13.14
C ILE A 135 -12.14 -1.11 11.84
N GLU A 136 -11.32 -0.48 10.99
CA GLU A 136 -10.85 -1.03 9.72
C GLU A 136 -9.97 -2.28 9.91
N HIS A 137 -9.16 -2.31 10.97
CA HIS A 137 -8.29 -3.45 11.28
C HIS A 137 -9.11 -4.63 11.81
N TYR A 138 -10.09 -4.36 12.66
CA TYR A 138 -11.05 -5.38 13.11
C TYR A 138 -11.89 -5.91 11.95
N GLY A 139 -12.32 -5.03 11.04
CA GLY A 139 -13.01 -5.41 9.81
C GLY A 139 -12.20 -6.40 8.97
N CYS A 140 -10.89 -6.17 8.83
CA CYS A 140 -10.00 -7.14 8.18
C CYS A 140 -9.97 -8.49 8.92
N MET A 141 -9.82 -8.50 10.24
CA MET A 141 -9.77 -9.74 11.03
C MET A 141 -11.07 -10.54 10.94
N VAL A 142 -12.23 -9.88 11.00
CA VAL A 142 -13.54 -10.53 10.85
C VAL A 142 -13.68 -11.14 9.46
N ASP A 143 -13.29 -10.44 8.39
CA ASP A 143 -13.34 -10.99 7.02
C ASP A 143 -12.48 -12.26 6.91
N ILE A 144 -11.25 -12.24 7.46
CA ILE A 144 -10.35 -13.40 7.48
C ILE A 144 -10.98 -14.60 8.20
N LEU A 145 -11.51 -14.39 9.41
CA LEU A 145 -12.09 -15.47 10.24
C LEU A 145 -13.38 -16.02 9.64
N SER A 146 -14.18 -15.16 9.00
CA SER A 146 -15.41 -15.57 8.34
C SER A 146 -15.13 -16.50 7.16
N ARG A 147 -14.06 -16.25 6.40
CA ARG A 147 -13.67 -17.07 5.25
C ARG A 147 -12.95 -18.36 5.64
N SER A 148 -12.32 -18.41 6.81
CA SER A 148 -11.65 -19.61 7.31
C SER A 148 -12.59 -20.59 8.03
N GLY A 149 -13.88 -20.24 8.18
CA GLY A 149 -14.86 -21.06 8.89
C GLY A 149 -14.74 -21.01 10.42
N GLN A 150 -13.92 -20.11 10.97
CA GLN A 150 -13.75 -19.90 12.41
C GLN A 150 -14.76 -18.87 12.95
N LEU A 151 -16.04 -19.07 12.64
CA LEU A 151 -17.11 -18.11 12.90
C LEU A 151 -17.37 -17.86 14.39
N GLU A 152 -17.05 -18.82 15.27
CA GLU A 152 -17.23 -18.68 16.72
C GLU A 152 -16.30 -17.62 17.34
N GLU A 153 -15.20 -17.27 16.68
CA GLU A 153 -14.24 -16.24 17.14
C GLU A 153 -14.50 -14.85 16.52
N ALA A 154 -15.48 -14.73 15.62
CA ALA A 154 -15.78 -13.49 14.89
C ALA A 154 -16.87 -12.62 15.56
N LEU A 155 -17.44 -13.07 16.68
CA LEU A 155 -18.46 -12.40 17.50
C LEU A 155 -17.82 -11.64 18.67
#